data_AF-K9KE68-F1
#
_entry.id   AF-K9KE68-F1
#
_cell.length_a   1.000
_cell.length_b   1.000
_cell.length_c   1.000
_cell.angle_alpha   90.00
_cell.angle_beta   90.00
_cell.angle_gamma   90.00
#
_symmetry.space_group_name_H-M   'P 1'
#
loop_
_entity.id
_entity.type
_entity.pdbx_description
1 polymer ?
#
loop_
_entity_poly.entity_id
_entity_poly.type
_entity_poly.pdbx_seq_one_letter_code
_entity_poly.pdbx_strand_id
1 'polypeptide(L)'
;RIKKKKEQQRYAEEQRILRMSFHKEPDSGEKMSEILAQLQLEEITGAREKQQQREKEYQRYVEALRAQIQEKMQLYNVTLPPLCCCGPDFWDAHPDTCANNCIFYKNHRAYTRALHSVINSCDIPEGNSALRVAIHNFASAHRRTLKNL
;
A
#
# COMPACT_ATOMS: atom_id res chain seq x y z
N ARG A 1 -1.88 78.67 31.02
CA ARG A 1 -3.04 77.81 31.35
C ARG A 1 -3.47 76.88 30.21
N ILE A 2 -3.48 77.32 28.94
CA ILE A 2 -3.90 76.51 27.77
C ILE A 2 -2.98 75.30 27.51
N LYS A 3 -1.65 75.47 27.64
CA LYS A 3 -0.66 74.41 27.42
C LYS A 3 -0.87 73.20 28.36
N LYS A 4 -1.23 73.47 29.63
CA LYS A 4 -1.50 72.42 30.63
C LYS A 4 -2.77 71.62 30.33
N LYS A 5 -3.83 72.28 29.82
CA LYS A 5 -5.07 71.60 29.41
C LYS A 5 -4.87 70.70 28.18
N LYS A 6 -4.13 71.17 27.18
CA LYS A 6 -3.81 70.37 25.98
C LYS A 6 -2.96 69.15 26.32
N GLU A 7 -2.00 69.31 27.23
CA GLU A 7 -1.15 68.19 27.68
C GLU A 7 -1.95 67.14 28.44
N GLN A 8 -2.88 67.57 29.28
CA GLN A 8 -3.74 66.66 30.03
C GLN A 8 -4.72 65.89 29.12
N GLN A 9 -5.19 66.51 28.04
CA GLN A 9 -5.97 65.82 27.01
C GLN A 9 -5.13 64.81 26.24
N ARG A 10 -3.90 65.15 25.85
CA ARG A 10 -2.98 64.23 25.19
C ARG A 10 -2.74 62.99 26.06
N TYR A 11 -2.43 63.21 27.34
CA TYR A 11 -2.21 62.12 28.29
C TYR A 11 -3.44 61.23 28.50
N ALA A 12 -4.64 61.83 28.54
CA ALA A 12 -5.88 61.05 28.68
C ALA A 12 -6.17 60.18 27.44
N GLU A 13 -5.87 60.68 26.24
CA GLU A 13 -6.02 59.94 24.98
C GLU A 13 -5.00 58.80 24.89
N GLU A 14 -3.74 59.05 25.26
CA GLU A 14 -2.69 58.04 25.33
C GLU A 14 -3.05 56.91 26.31
N GLN A 15 -3.59 57.25 27.48
CA GLN A 15 -4.06 56.25 28.45
C GLN A 15 -5.28 55.47 27.94
N ARG A 16 -6.17 56.09 27.16
CA ARG A 16 -7.31 55.40 26.53
C ARG A 16 -6.83 54.40 25.47
N ILE A 17 -5.89 54.79 24.62
CA ILE A 17 -5.31 53.93 23.58
C ILE A 17 -4.58 52.75 24.22
N LEU A 18 -3.78 52.98 25.26
CA LEU A 18 -3.09 51.91 25.99
C LEU A 18 -4.08 50.90 26.58
N ARG A 19 -5.16 51.37 27.24
CA ARG A 19 -6.21 50.50 27.77
C ARG A 19 -6.92 49.69 26.69
N MET A 20 -7.18 50.29 25.53
CA MET A 20 -7.77 49.58 24.38
C MET A 20 -6.81 48.54 23.78
N SER A 21 -5.50 48.79 23.77
CA SER A 21 -4.51 47.81 23.29
C SER A 21 -4.35 46.59 24.19
N PHE A 22 -4.59 46.73 25.51
CA PHE A 22 -4.58 45.62 26.46
C PHE A 22 -5.80 44.69 26.31
N HIS A 23 -6.87 45.14 25.66
CA HIS A 23 -8.07 44.33 25.39
C HIS A 23 -8.06 43.65 24.01
N LYS A 24 -6.96 43.73 23.26
CA LYS A 24 -6.77 42.89 22.07
C LYS A 24 -6.41 41.48 22.57
N GLU A 25 -7.41 40.61 22.62
CA GLU A 25 -7.29 39.21 23.03
C GLU A 25 -6.06 38.54 22.39
N PRO A 26 -5.28 37.73 23.13
CA PRO A 26 -4.22 36.89 22.56
C PRO A 26 -4.74 35.72 21.68
N ASP A 27 -6.06 35.58 21.51
CA ASP A 27 -6.74 34.35 21.13
C ASP A 27 -6.77 34.03 19.62
N SER A 28 -6.05 34.80 18.78
CA SER A 28 -6.05 34.58 17.32
C SER A 28 -4.95 33.65 16.82
N GLY A 29 -3.81 33.56 17.52
CA GLY A 29 -2.68 32.73 17.10
C GLY A 29 -2.87 31.24 17.38
N GLU A 30 -3.44 30.91 18.54
CA GLU A 30 -3.63 29.53 19.01
C GLU A 30 -4.73 28.82 18.18
N LYS A 31 -5.84 29.51 17.90
CA LYS A 31 -6.90 29.04 16.99
C LYS A 31 -6.39 28.82 15.56
N MET A 32 -5.54 29.69 15.04
CA MET A 32 -4.92 29.50 13.73
C MET A 32 -3.98 28.29 13.71
N SER A 33 -3.20 28.08 14.77
CA SER A 33 -2.34 26.92 14.91
C SER A 33 -3.14 25.61 14.99
N GLU A 34 -4.27 25.61 15.69
CA GLU A 34 -5.14 24.44 15.83
C GLU A 34 -5.82 24.07 14.50
N ILE A 35 -6.31 25.06 13.75
CA ILE A 35 -6.86 24.86 12.40
C ILE A 35 -5.79 24.29 11.46
N LEU A 36 -4.56 24.80 11.51
CA LEU A 36 -3.46 24.27 10.69
C LEU A 36 -3.10 22.83 11.04
N ALA A 37 -3.07 22.48 12.34
CA ALA A 37 -2.81 21.12 12.78
C ALA A 37 -3.92 20.16 12.33
N GLN A 38 -5.18 20.60 12.37
CA GLN A 38 -6.32 19.79 11.92
C GLN A 38 -6.31 19.56 10.40
N LEU A 39 -5.98 20.58 9.61
CA LEU A 39 -5.83 20.46 8.16
C LEU A 39 -4.67 19.51 7.78
N GLN A 40 -3.53 19.60 8.49
CA GLN A 40 -2.41 18.68 8.29
C GLN A 40 -2.79 17.23 8.63
N LEU A 41 -3.54 17.03 9.72
CA LEU A 41 -4.01 15.71 10.10
C LEU A 41 -4.96 15.12 9.04
N GLU A 42 -5.91 15.92 8.54
CA GLU A 42 -6.83 15.53 7.46
C GLU A 42 -6.09 15.18 6.16
N GLU A 43 -5.03 15.92 5.82
CA GLU A 43 -4.19 15.62 4.66
C GLU A 43 -3.46 14.28 4.82
N ILE A 44 -2.87 14.03 6.00
CA ILE A 44 -2.17 12.77 6.30
C ILE A 44 -3.14 11.60 6.29
N THR A 45 -4.32 11.73 6.91
CA THR A 45 -5.34 10.68 6.91
C THR A 45 -5.86 10.43 5.49
N GLY A 46 -6.17 11.49 4.74
CA GLY A 46 -6.64 11.38 3.36
C GLY A 46 -5.59 10.75 2.42
N ALA A 47 -4.31 11.06 2.61
CA ALA A 47 -3.22 10.42 1.87
C ALA A 47 -3.11 8.93 2.20
N ARG A 48 -3.23 8.57 3.49
CA ARG A 48 -3.20 7.17 3.94
C ARG A 48 -4.39 6.37 3.41
N GLU A 49 -5.59 6.94 3.42
CA GLU A 49 -6.79 6.32 2.87
C GLU A 49 -6.68 6.11 1.36
N LYS A 50 -6.19 7.12 0.62
CA LYS A 50 -5.92 6.99 -0.82
C LYS A 50 -4.90 5.89 -1.10
N GLN A 51 -3.84 5.79 -0.29
CA GLN A 51 -2.83 4.74 -0.44
C GLN A 51 -3.42 3.35 -0.18
N GLN A 52 -4.21 3.19 0.89
CA GLN A 52 -4.91 1.94 1.18
C GLN A 52 -5.87 1.55 0.07
N GLN A 53 -6.57 2.52 -0.53
CA GLN A 53 -7.49 2.25 -1.63
C GLN A 53 -6.74 1.76 -2.88
N ARG A 54 -5.59 2.37 -3.20
CA ARG A 54 -4.71 1.90 -4.29
C ARG A 54 -4.19 0.49 -4.04
N GLU A 55 -3.79 0.18 -2.82
CA GLU A 55 -3.34 -1.16 -2.44
C GLU A 55 -4.44 -2.20 -2.57
N LYS A 56 -5.67 -1.88 -2.15
CA LYS A 56 -6.85 -2.75 -2.37
C LYS A 56 -7.15 -2.97 -3.84
N GLU A 57 -7.08 -1.92 -4.65
CA GLU A 57 -7.29 -2.03 -6.09
C GLU A 57 -6.22 -2.88 -6.77
N TYR A 58 -4.95 -2.66 -6.39
CA TYR A 58 -3.84 -3.49 -6.84
C TYR A 58 -4.03 -4.96 -6.46
N GLN A 59 -4.42 -5.25 -5.22
CA GLN A 59 -4.69 -6.61 -4.76
C GLN A 59 -5.82 -7.27 -5.58
N ARG A 60 -6.92 -6.54 -5.82
CA ARG A 60 -8.02 -7.02 -6.68
C ARG A 60 -7.56 -7.33 -8.10
N TYR A 61 -6.71 -6.47 -8.68
CA TYR A 61 -6.16 -6.69 -10.01
C TYR A 61 -5.29 -7.96 -10.06
N VAL A 62 -4.41 -8.17 -9.07
CA VAL A 62 -3.56 -9.36 -8.97
C VAL A 62 -4.39 -10.64 -8.80
N GLU A 63 -5.43 -10.60 -7.97
CA GLU A 63 -6.35 -11.72 -7.77
C GLU A 63 -7.12 -12.06 -9.04
N ALA A 64 -7.62 -11.07 -9.76
CA ALA A 64 -8.29 -11.27 -11.05
C ALA A 64 -7.35 -11.89 -12.09
N LEU A 65 -6.11 -11.41 -12.17
CA LEU A 65 -5.09 -11.96 -13.06
C LEU A 65 -4.78 -13.42 -12.71
N ARG A 66 -4.64 -13.74 -11.42
CA ARG A 66 -4.45 -15.12 -10.95
C ARG A 66 -5.62 -16.02 -11.37
N ALA A 67 -6.86 -15.58 -11.15
CA ALA A 67 -8.05 -16.33 -11.54
C ALA A 67 -8.11 -16.59 -13.05
N GLN A 68 -7.77 -15.57 -13.87
CA GLN A 68 -7.71 -15.72 -15.32
C GLN A 68 -6.69 -16.77 -15.76
N ILE A 69 -5.50 -16.80 -15.15
CA ILE A 69 -4.47 -17.80 -15.46
C ILE A 69 -4.94 -19.21 -15.04
N GLN A 70 -5.57 -19.33 -13.87
CA GLN A 70 -6.13 -20.59 -13.40
C GLN A 70 -7.20 -21.13 -14.34
N GLU A 71 -8.14 -20.28 -14.77
CA GLU A 71 -9.17 -20.64 -15.74
C GLU A 71 -8.55 -21.09 -17.06
N LYS A 72 -7.55 -20.35 -17.57
CA LYS A 72 -6.81 -20.73 -18.78
C LYS A 72 -6.17 -22.12 -18.63
N MET A 73 -5.54 -22.42 -17.49
CA MET A 73 -4.97 -23.75 -17.24
C MET A 73 -6.03 -24.85 -17.20
N GLN A 74 -7.18 -24.60 -16.58
CA GLN A 74 -8.29 -25.54 -16.51
C GLN A 74 -8.84 -25.86 -17.91
N LEU A 75 -9.01 -24.85 -18.78
CA LEU A 75 -9.43 -25.04 -20.17
C LEU A 75 -8.48 -25.96 -20.95
N TYR A 76 -7.18 -25.92 -20.63
CA TYR A 76 -6.17 -26.78 -21.25
C TYR A 76 -5.94 -28.10 -20.50
N ASN A 77 -6.75 -28.42 -19.49
CA ASN A 77 -6.59 -29.59 -18.59
C ASN A 77 -5.19 -29.68 -17.97
N VAL A 78 -4.61 -28.52 -17.66
CA VAL A 78 -3.30 -28.44 -17.03
C VAL A 78 -3.46 -28.30 -15.52
N THR A 79 -2.89 -29.24 -14.79
CA THR A 79 -2.79 -29.20 -13.33
C THR A 79 -1.33 -29.00 -12.94
N LEU A 80 -1.08 -27.99 -12.10
CA LEU A 80 0.26 -27.75 -11.56
C LEU A 80 0.43 -28.53 -10.26
N PRO A 81 1.62 -29.11 -10.01
CA PRO A 81 1.91 -29.68 -8.71
C PRO A 81 1.93 -28.57 -7.65
N PRO A 82 1.64 -28.89 -6.37
CA PRO A 82 1.79 -27.94 -5.28
C PRO A 82 3.21 -27.36 -5.26
N LEU A 83 3.29 -26.05 -5.05
CA LEU A 83 4.58 -25.34 -5.09
C LEU A 83 5.41 -25.64 -3.84
N CYS A 84 4.74 -25.90 -2.71
CA CYS A 84 5.35 -26.34 -1.46
C CYS A 84 4.37 -27.21 -0.67
N CYS A 85 4.82 -27.80 0.43
CA CYS A 85 4.01 -28.66 1.28
C CYS A 85 3.04 -27.91 2.23
N CYS A 86 2.95 -26.58 2.14
CA CYS A 86 2.07 -25.78 3.01
C CYS A 86 0.61 -25.78 2.54
N GLY A 87 0.33 -26.22 1.31
CA GLY A 87 -1.02 -26.32 0.77
C GLY A 87 -1.11 -27.34 -0.37
N PRO A 88 -2.32 -27.86 -0.65
CA PRO A 88 -2.56 -28.84 -1.69
C PRO A 88 -2.38 -28.28 -3.11
N ASP A 89 -2.67 -27.00 -3.34
CA ASP A 89 -2.62 -26.39 -4.66
C ASP A 89 -1.37 -25.56 -4.89
N PHE A 90 -0.97 -25.41 -6.15
CA PHE A 90 0.14 -24.53 -6.55
C PHE A 90 -0.02 -23.09 -6.03
N TRP A 91 -1.27 -22.63 -5.94
CA TRP A 91 -1.61 -21.24 -5.62
C TRP A 91 -1.71 -20.95 -4.12
N ASP A 92 -1.65 -21.97 -3.27
CA ASP A 92 -1.74 -21.83 -1.81
C ASP A 92 -0.44 -21.35 -1.17
N ALA A 93 0.69 -21.47 -1.87
CA ALA A 93 1.95 -20.96 -1.40
C ALA A 93 1.92 -19.43 -1.34
N HIS A 94 2.35 -18.85 -0.21
CA HIS A 94 2.51 -17.41 -0.07
C HIS A 94 3.61 -17.06 0.95
N PRO A 95 4.51 -16.09 0.68
CA PRO A 95 5.65 -15.79 1.54
C PRO A 95 5.28 -15.40 2.97
N ASP A 96 4.12 -14.79 3.16
CA ASP A 96 3.66 -14.29 4.45
C ASP A 96 2.77 -15.27 5.23
N THR A 97 2.32 -16.37 4.61
CA THR A 97 1.42 -17.35 5.27
C THR A 97 1.96 -18.78 5.27
N CYS A 98 2.98 -19.08 4.47
CA CYS A 98 3.68 -20.36 4.51
C CYS A 98 4.29 -20.62 5.90
N ALA A 99 4.41 -21.90 6.26
CA ALA A 99 5.06 -22.31 7.51
C ALA A 99 6.53 -21.86 7.56
N ASN A 100 7.06 -21.61 8.76
CA ASN A 100 8.42 -21.07 8.96
C ASN A 100 9.53 -21.85 8.24
N ASN A 101 9.38 -23.16 8.09
CA ASN A 101 10.37 -24.04 7.46
C ASN A 101 10.20 -24.13 5.93
N CYS A 102 9.21 -23.44 5.36
CA CYS A 102 8.95 -23.43 3.94
C CYS A 102 9.98 -22.56 3.21
N ILE A 103 10.46 -23.03 2.06
CA ILE A 103 11.42 -22.31 1.20
C ILE A 103 10.90 -20.94 0.73
N PHE A 104 9.59 -20.73 0.75
CA PHE A 104 8.96 -19.47 0.36
C PHE A 104 8.69 -18.54 1.54
N TYR A 105 8.74 -19.02 2.79
CA TYR A 105 8.48 -18.19 3.96
C TYR A 105 9.46 -17.01 4.01
N LYS A 106 8.91 -15.79 4.04
CA LYS A 106 9.66 -14.52 3.96
C LYS A 106 10.62 -14.41 2.76
N ASN A 107 10.42 -15.22 1.72
CA ASN A 107 11.22 -15.23 0.52
C ASN A 107 10.36 -14.88 -0.71
N HIS A 108 9.95 -13.60 -0.77
CA HIS A 108 9.16 -13.07 -1.89
C HIS A 108 9.88 -13.26 -3.24
N ARG A 109 11.22 -13.19 -3.28
CA ARG A 109 11.99 -13.37 -4.52
C ARG A 109 11.85 -14.78 -5.09
N ALA A 110 11.96 -15.82 -4.26
CA ALA A 110 11.79 -17.21 -4.72
C ALA A 110 10.35 -17.46 -5.18
N TYR A 111 9.37 -16.94 -4.44
CA TYR A 111 7.95 -17.06 -4.79
C TYR A 111 7.62 -16.37 -6.12
N THR A 112 8.02 -15.10 -6.29
CA THR A 112 7.83 -14.35 -7.53
C THR A 112 8.49 -15.04 -8.72
N ARG A 113 9.70 -15.60 -8.55
CA ARG A 113 10.38 -16.35 -9.61
C ARG A 113 9.60 -17.61 -10.03
N ALA A 114 9.05 -18.34 -9.07
CA ALA A 114 8.26 -19.53 -9.35
C ALA A 114 6.96 -19.19 -10.08
N LEU A 115 6.24 -18.15 -9.64
CA LEU A 115 5.04 -17.66 -10.33
C LEU A 115 5.35 -17.17 -11.75
N HIS A 116 6.37 -16.34 -11.91
CA HIS A 116 6.75 -15.76 -13.21
C HIS A 116 7.10 -16.84 -14.24
N SER A 117 7.72 -17.94 -13.82
CA SER A 117 8.00 -19.08 -14.71
C SER A 117 6.71 -19.70 -15.27
N VAL A 118 5.66 -19.76 -14.46
CA VAL A 118 4.37 -20.33 -14.85
C VAL A 118 3.60 -19.35 -15.72
N ILE A 119 3.53 -18.07 -15.34
CA ILE A 119 2.84 -17.02 -16.10
C ILE A 119 3.43 -16.92 -17.51
N ASN A 120 4.76 -16.85 -17.64
CA ASN A 120 5.42 -16.79 -18.93
C ASN A 120 5.18 -18.03 -19.79
N SER A 121 4.99 -19.20 -19.17
CA SER A 121 4.62 -20.39 -19.92
C SER A 121 3.21 -20.27 -20.50
N CYS A 122 2.30 -19.58 -19.80
CA CYS A 122 0.91 -19.33 -20.18
C CYS A 122 0.73 -18.23 -21.23
N ASP A 123 1.65 -17.27 -21.35
CA ASP A 123 1.56 -16.12 -22.27
C ASP A 123 1.94 -16.42 -23.74
N ILE A 124 2.00 -17.70 -24.13
CA ILE A 124 2.27 -18.08 -25.53
C ILE A 124 1.00 -17.92 -26.38
N PRO A 125 1.03 -17.16 -27.49
CA PRO A 125 -0.09 -17.05 -28.41
C PRO A 125 -0.34 -18.40 -29.11
N GLU A 126 -1.56 -18.92 -28.98
CA GLU A 126 -2.27 -19.98 -29.75
C GLU A 126 -1.53 -21.24 -30.26
N GLY A 127 -0.29 -21.48 -29.83
CA GLY A 127 0.49 -22.68 -30.11
C GLY A 127 0.35 -23.71 -28.99
N ASN A 128 -0.77 -24.44 -28.99
CA ASN A 128 -1.23 -25.37 -27.95
C ASN A 128 -0.23 -26.48 -27.51
N SER A 129 0.88 -26.71 -28.24
CA SER A 129 1.91 -27.72 -27.87
C SER A 129 3.02 -27.16 -26.97
N ALA A 130 3.42 -25.91 -27.16
CA ALA A 130 4.56 -25.32 -26.44
C ALA A 130 4.25 -25.09 -24.95
N LEU A 131 3.02 -24.65 -24.65
CA LEU A 131 2.51 -24.48 -23.29
C LEU A 131 2.59 -25.78 -22.48
N ARG A 132 2.09 -26.89 -23.06
CA ARG A 132 2.11 -28.21 -22.40
C ARG A 132 3.53 -28.69 -22.13
N VAL A 133 4.45 -28.51 -23.08
CA VAL A 133 5.86 -28.88 -22.91
C VAL A 133 6.53 -28.04 -21.84
N ALA A 134 6.31 -26.72 -21.83
CA ALA A 134 6.88 -25.82 -20.83
C ALA A 134 6.39 -26.17 -19.41
N ILE A 135 5.08 -26.42 -19.25
CA ILE A 135 4.51 -26.77 -17.95
C ILE A 135 4.96 -28.16 -17.49
N HIS A 136 5.01 -29.15 -18.39
CA HIS A 136 5.54 -30.48 -18.08
C HIS A 136 7.02 -30.43 -17.64
N ASN A 137 7.84 -29.62 -18.33
CA ASN A 137 9.25 -29.43 -17.98
C ASN A 137 9.40 -28.75 -16.61
N PHE A 138 8.57 -27.74 -16.30
CA PHE A 138 8.58 -27.08 -15.01
C PHE A 138 8.17 -28.05 -13.88
N ALA A 139 7.06 -28.77 -14.04
CA ALA A 139 6.61 -29.77 -13.07
C ALA A 139 7.68 -30.87 -12.84
N SER A 140 8.36 -31.29 -13.91
CA SER A 140 9.45 -32.28 -13.83
C SER A 140 10.69 -31.75 -13.11
N ALA A 141 11.06 -30.48 -13.32
CA ALA A 141 12.19 -29.84 -12.65
C ALA A 141 11.92 -29.66 -11.15
N HIS A 142 10.72 -29.18 -10.79
CA HIS A 142 10.37 -28.92 -9.39
C HIS A 142 10.24 -30.22 -8.56
N ARG A 143 9.76 -31.31 -9.17
CA ARG A 143 9.72 -32.64 -8.55
C ARG A 143 11.12 -33.17 -8.19
N ARG A 144 12.15 -32.85 -8.97
CA ARG A 144 13.54 -33.29 -8.68
C ARG A 144 14.13 -32.50 -7.52
N THR A 145 13.84 -31.20 -7.43
CA THR A 145 14.33 -30.34 -6.34
C THR A 145 13.75 -30.75 -4.99
N LEU A 146 12.46 -31.13 -4.93
CA LEU A 146 11.81 -31.62 -3.71
C LEU A 146 12.28 -33.01 -3.27
N LYS A 147 12.87 -33.82 -4.16
CA LYS A 147 13.41 -35.15 -3.83
C LYS A 147 14.84 -35.12 -3.30
N ASN A 148 15.54 -34.01 -3.50
CA ASN A 148 16.94 -33.83 -3.10
C ASN A 148 17.09 -32.95 -1.84
N LEU A 149 16.00 -32.78 -1.09
CA LEU A 149 15.90 -32.00 0.15
C LEU A 149 15.45 -32.91 1.29
#